data_AF-W0F5Z7-F1
#
_entry.id   AF-W0F5Z7-F1
#
_cell.length_a   1.000
_cell.length_b   1.000
_cell.length_c   1.000
_cell.angle_alpha   90.00
_cell.angle_beta   90.00
_cell.angle_gamma   90.00
#
_symmetry.space_group_name_H-M   'P 1'
#
loop_
_entity.id
_entity.type
_entity.pdbx_description
1 polymer ?
#
loop_
_entity_poly.entity_id
_entity_poly.type
_entity_poly.pdbx_seq_one_letter_code
_entity_poly.pdbx_strand_id
1 'polypeptide(L)'
;MKYLPLLICALVLFVTGKLLFAPLMSSLEPKIDGILFQITEHKAFIRNSTLFSLTLVLIPVLAVLTWRRGRITAHGSKIISILLILFFIALGAFARHQEVRRYFIKVVRPALLTNGTTRFVYPIDPVNFVYYILGGLVAGCFFSFVLLRKRKINS
;
A
#
# COMPACT_ATOMS: atom_id res chain seq x y z
N MET A 1 15.84 -25.96 -8.97
CA MET A 1 16.09 -24.62 -9.57
C MET A 1 14.84 -23.80 -9.93
N LYS A 2 13.59 -24.32 -9.83
CA LYS A 2 12.37 -23.61 -10.28
C LYS A 2 11.97 -22.36 -9.45
N TYR A 3 12.57 -22.16 -8.27
CA TYR A 3 12.21 -21.06 -7.35
C TYR A 3 13.23 -19.90 -7.32
N LEU A 4 14.39 -20.07 -7.95
CA LEU A 4 15.44 -19.06 -8.04
C LEU A 4 14.93 -17.70 -8.58
N PRO A 5 14.17 -17.63 -9.69
CA PRO A 5 13.70 -16.33 -10.21
C PRO A 5 12.68 -15.65 -9.30
N LEU A 6 11.85 -16.41 -8.57
CA LEU A 6 10.92 -15.86 -7.59
C LEU A 6 11.68 -15.24 -6.41
N LEU A 7 12.75 -15.90 -5.96
CA LEU A 7 13.57 -15.46 -4.84
C LEU A 7 14.36 -14.19 -5.20
N ILE A 8 14.91 -14.13 -6.42
CA ILE A 8 15.55 -12.92 -6.96
C ILE A 8 14.53 -11.77 -7.05
N CYS A 9 13.34 -12.02 -7.61
CA CYS A 9 12.29 -11.00 -7.71
C CYS A 9 11.86 -10.48 -6.33
N ALA A 10 11.68 -11.37 -5.35
CA ALA A 10 11.37 -11.00 -3.97
C ALA A 10 12.47 -10.16 -3.32
N LEU A 11 13.75 -10.52 -3.53
CA LEU A 11 14.89 -9.76 -3.02
C LEU A 11 14.91 -8.34 -3.63
N VAL A 12 14.76 -8.23 -4.95
CA VAL A 12 14.71 -6.92 -5.64
C VAL A 12 13.57 -6.08 -5.09
N LEU A 13 12.34 -6.64 -5.01
CA LEU A 13 11.19 -5.93 -4.48
C LEU A 13 11.37 -5.49 -3.02
N PHE A 14 12.02 -6.32 -2.21
CA PHE A 14 12.31 -5.99 -0.81
C PHE A 14 13.25 -4.78 -0.70
N VAL A 15 14.36 -4.80 -1.45
CA VAL A 15 15.36 -3.73 -1.48
C VAL A 15 14.76 -2.45 -2.07
N THR A 16 14.04 -2.56 -3.19
CA THR A 16 13.33 -1.43 -3.80
C THR A 16 12.31 -0.84 -2.83
N GLY A 17 11.59 -1.66 -2.08
CA GLY A 17 10.67 -1.20 -1.04
C GLY A 17 11.35 -0.37 0.04
N LYS A 18 12.56 -0.77 0.46
CA LYS A 18 13.33 -0.04 1.47
C LYS A 18 13.74 1.34 0.95
N LEU A 19 14.22 1.39 -0.28
CA LEU A 19 14.69 2.62 -0.92
C LEU A 19 13.54 3.58 -1.22
N LEU A 20 12.39 3.07 -1.67
CA LEU A 20 11.23 3.88 -2.04
C LEU A 20 10.39 4.31 -0.84
N PHE A 21 10.55 3.71 0.34
CA PHE A 21 9.69 3.98 1.49
C PHE A 21 9.64 5.47 1.86
N ALA A 22 10.79 6.11 2.10
CA ALA A 22 10.85 7.52 2.47
C ALA A 22 10.25 8.48 1.41
N PRO A 23 10.66 8.43 0.13
CA PRO A 23 10.11 9.33 -0.88
C PRO A 23 8.62 9.07 -1.15
N LEU A 24 8.18 7.81 -1.06
CA LEU A 24 6.78 7.44 -1.31
C LEU A 24 5.87 7.86 -0.15
N MET A 25 6.31 7.72 1.10
CA MET A 25 5.59 8.29 2.25
C MET A 25 5.45 9.81 2.09
N SER A 26 6.57 10.51 1.87
CA SER A 26 6.58 11.98 1.73
C SER A 26 5.66 12.48 0.60
N SER A 27 5.63 11.77 -0.54
CA SER A 27 4.78 12.12 -1.68
C SER A 27 3.28 11.84 -1.44
N LEU A 28 2.97 10.79 -0.69
CA LEU A 28 1.59 10.38 -0.39
C LEU A 28 1.00 11.07 0.83
N GLU A 29 1.79 11.85 1.59
CA GLU A 29 1.23 12.73 2.61
C GLU A 29 0.50 13.91 1.97
N PRO A 30 -0.68 14.31 2.49
CA PRO A 30 -1.37 15.49 2.01
C PRO A 30 -0.56 16.75 2.37
N LYS A 31 -0.39 17.64 1.40
CA LYS A 31 0.14 18.98 1.65
C LYS A 31 -0.96 19.83 2.26
N ILE A 32 -0.74 20.32 3.48
CA ILE A 32 -1.70 21.16 4.22
C ILE A 32 -0.95 22.38 4.73
N ASP A 33 -1.46 23.58 4.41
CA ASP A 33 -0.81 24.82 4.80
C ASP A 33 -0.66 24.92 6.33
N GLY A 34 0.56 25.20 6.77
CA GLY A 34 0.90 25.31 8.19
C GLY A 34 1.17 23.99 8.91
N ILE A 35 1.07 22.83 8.25
CA ILE A 35 1.39 21.52 8.84
C ILE A 35 2.50 20.83 8.05
N LEU A 36 3.59 20.51 8.75
CA LEU A 36 4.73 19.77 8.23
C LEU A 36 4.71 18.36 8.79
N PHE A 37 4.59 17.40 7.89
CA PHE A 37 4.49 15.98 8.18
C PHE A 37 5.89 15.36 8.22
N GLN A 38 6.32 14.86 9.38
CA GLN A 38 7.66 14.28 9.54
C GLN A 38 7.63 12.97 10.32
N ILE A 39 8.44 11.99 9.90
CA ILE A 39 8.64 10.74 10.63
C ILE A 39 9.73 11.04 11.68
N THR A 40 9.33 11.25 12.93
CA THR A 40 10.25 11.69 14.00
C THR A 40 10.94 10.54 14.73
N GLU A 41 10.44 9.30 14.62
CA GLU A 41 11.01 8.14 15.32
C GLU A 41 11.86 7.25 14.41
N HIS A 42 13.16 7.19 14.68
CA HIS A 42 14.11 6.38 13.90
C HIS A 42 13.84 4.87 14.00
N LYS A 43 13.44 4.37 15.19
CA LYS A 43 13.04 2.95 15.36
C LYS A 43 11.75 2.62 14.59
N ALA A 44 10.78 3.55 14.57
CA ALA A 44 9.56 3.40 13.78
C ALA A 44 9.87 3.40 12.27
N PHE A 45 10.84 4.18 11.81
CA PHE A 45 11.27 4.19 10.41
C PHE A 45 11.79 2.81 9.94
N ILE A 46 12.66 2.16 10.71
CA ILE A 46 13.21 0.84 10.34
C ILE A 46 12.11 -0.21 10.32
N ARG A 47 11.27 -0.25 11.37
CA ARG A 47 10.16 -1.20 11.46
C ARG A 47 9.19 -1.03 10.29
N ASN A 48 8.78 0.20 10.02
CA ASN A 48 7.71 0.49 9.06
C ASN A 48 8.20 0.33 7.62
N SER A 49 9.45 0.69 7.33
CA SER A 49 10.08 0.39 6.04
C SER A 49 10.20 -1.12 5.80
N THR A 50 10.47 -1.92 6.84
CA THR A 50 10.46 -3.39 6.72
C THR A 50 9.07 -3.91 6.40
N LEU A 51 8.04 -3.44 7.12
CA LEU A 51 6.65 -3.84 6.86
C LEU A 51 6.19 -3.46 5.44
N PHE A 52 6.58 -2.27 4.95
CA PHE A 52 6.31 -1.84 3.59
C PHE A 52 6.99 -2.74 2.55
N SER A 53 8.29 -3.02 2.71
CA SER A 53 9.02 -3.94 1.84
C SER A 53 8.42 -5.34 1.82
N LEU A 54 8.05 -5.88 3.00
CA LEU A 54 7.36 -7.17 3.10
C LEU A 54 6.02 -7.15 2.36
N THR A 55 5.29 -6.04 2.45
CA THR A 55 4.02 -5.86 1.72
C THR A 55 4.23 -5.90 0.21
N LEU A 56 5.28 -5.25 -0.32
CA LEU A 56 5.62 -5.35 -1.74
C LEU A 56 5.98 -6.76 -2.19
N VAL A 57 6.71 -7.51 -1.35
CA VAL A 57 7.03 -8.92 -1.61
C VAL A 57 5.77 -9.80 -1.57
N LEU A 58 4.79 -9.47 -0.72
CA LEU A 58 3.53 -10.21 -0.65
C LEU A 58 2.68 -10.06 -1.91
N ILE A 59 2.76 -8.94 -2.65
CA ILE A 59 1.98 -8.71 -3.87
C ILE A 59 2.13 -9.87 -4.88
N PRO A 60 3.33 -10.21 -5.39
CA PRO A 60 3.49 -11.30 -6.35
C PRO A 60 3.15 -12.67 -5.74
N VAL A 61 3.43 -12.90 -4.45
CA VAL A 61 3.12 -14.17 -3.78
C VAL A 61 1.62 -14.40 -3.73
N LEU A 62 0.85 -13.40 -3.28
CA LEU A 62 -0.60 -13.48 -3.21
C LEU A 62 -1.25 -13.51 -4.58
N ALA A 63 -0.70 -12.82 -5.59
CA ALA A 63 -1.16 -12.92 -6.97
C ALA A 63 -1.03 -14.36 -7.51
N VAL A 64 0.12 -15.01 -7.32
CA VAL A 64 0.34 -16.40 -7.75
C VAL A 64 -0.59 -17.35 -7.01
N LEU A 65 -0.78 -17.19 -5.70
CA LEU A 65 -1.71 -17.99 -4.91
C LEU A 65 -3.15 -17.80 -5.40
N THR A 66 -3.54 -16.56 -5.71
CA THR A 66 -4.84 -16.21 -6.28
C THR A 66 -5.08 -16.90 -7.61
N TRP A 67 -4.08 -16.91 -8.50
CA TRP A 67 -4.18 -17.59 -9.79
C TRP A 67 -4.29 -19.11 -9.65
N ARG A 68 -3.50 -19.70 -8.75
CA ARG A 68 -3.53 -21.15 -8.49
C ARG A 68 -4.90 -21.57 -7.94
N ARG A 69 -5.40 -20.86 -6.92
CA ARG A 69 -6.72 -21.15 -6.33
C ARG A 69 -7.86 -20.88 -7.29
N GLY A 70 -7.81 -19.77 -8.05
CA GLY A 70 -8.84 -19.38 -9.02
C GLY A 70 -8.77 -20.13 -10.35
N ARG A 71 -7.74 -20.98 -10.56
CA ARG A 71 -7.43 -21.63 -11.85
C ARG A 71 -7.37 -20.61 -13.01
N ILE A 72 -6.76 -19.47 -12.74
CA ILE A 72 -6.59 -18.38 -13.71
C ILE A 72 -5.41 -18.73 -14.61
N THR A 73 -5.68 -19.44 -15.71
CA THR A 73 -4.63 -19.95 -16.61
C THR A 73 -4.31 -19.00 -17.76
N ALA A 74 -5.31 -18.31 -18.30
CA ALA A 74 -5.16 -17.43 -19.46
C ALA A 74 -4.27 -16.21 -19.15
N HIS A 75 -3.36 -15.88 -20.06
CA HIS A 75 -2.44 -14.74 -19.90
C HIS A 75 -3.18 -13.41 -19.72
N GLY A 76 -4.22 -13.14 -20.51
CA GLY A 76 -5.03 -11.92 -20.37
C GLY A 76 -5.65 -11.79 -18.99
N SER A 77 -6.20 -12.88 -18.43
CA SER A 77 -6.77 -12.88 -17.08
C SER A 77 -5.71 -12.65 -15.99
N LYS A 78 -4.48 -13.14 -16.17
CA LYS A 78 -3.38 -12.85 -15.22
C LYS A 78 -2.99 -11.37 -15.22
N ILE A 79 -2.98 -10.73 -16.38
CA ILE A 79 -2.72 -9.28 -16.50
C ILE A 79 -3.84 -8.49 -15.82
N ILE A 80 -5.11 -8.80 -16.13
CA ILE A 80 -6.27 -8.15 -15.49
C ILE A 80 -6.25 -8.34 -13.96
N SER A 81 -5.85 -9.53 -13.49
CA SER A 81 -5.68 -9.82 -12.06
C SER A 81 -4.67 -8.90 -11.39
N ILE A 82 -3.50 -8.71 -12.01
CA ILE A 82 -2.48 -7.77 -11.50
C ILE A 82 -3.02 -6.35 -11.49
N LEU A 83 -3.68 -5.92 -12.58
CA LEU A 83 -4.25 -4.57 -12.67
C LEU A 83 -5.30 -4.33 -11.58
N LEU A 84 -6.16 -5.31 -11.29
CA LEU A 84 -7.12 -5.23 -10.19
C LEU A 84 -6.43 -5.11 -8.84
N ILE A 85 -5.40 -5.92 -8.59
CA ILE A 85 -4.64 -5.86 -7.34
C ILE A 85 -4.01 -4.47 -7.16
N LEU A 86 -3.32 -3.95 -8.18
CA LEU A 86 -2.70 -2.63 -8.14
C LEU A 86 -3.74 -1.52 -7.97
N PHE A 87 -4.89 -1.62 -8.64
CA PHE A 87 -5.99 -0.67 -8.51
C PHE A 87 -6.50 -0.57 -7.07
N PHE A 88 -6.76 -1.70 -6.41
CA PHE A 88 -7.24 -1.70 -5.02
C PHE A 88 -6.17 -1.24 -4.03
N ILE A 89 -4.89 -1.54 -4.28
CA ILE A 89 -3.79 -0.99 -3.49
C ILE A 89 -3.76 0.55 -3.60
N ALA A 90 -3.86 1.08 -4.81
CA ALA A 90 -3.90 2.53 -5.05
C ALA A 90 -5.12 3.17 -4.37
N LEU A 91 -6.28 2.51 -4.42
CA LEU A 91 -7.51 2.98 -3.78
C LEU A 91 -7.35 3.00 -2.25
N GLY A 92 -6.73 1.99 -1.64
CA GLY A 92 -6.40 1.99 -0.22
C GLY A 92 -5.48 3.15 0.17
N ALA A 93 -4.40 3.36 -0.58
CA ALA A 93 -3.48 4.48 -0.35
C ALA A 93 -4.20 5.83 -0.49
N PHE A 94 -5.09 5.98 -1.48
CA PHE A 94 -5.89 7.17 -1.69
C PHE A 94 -6.91 7.41 -0.56
N ALA A 95 -7.59 6.37 -0.09
CA ALA A 95 -8.53 6.48 1.02
C ALA A 95 -7.85 7.02 2.27
N ARG A 96 -6.68 6.47 2.62
CA ARG A 96 -5.84 6.99 3.71
C ARG A 96 -5.49 8.45 3.49
N HIS A 97 -5.02 8.81 2.30
CA HIS A 97 -4.67 10.20 1.98
C HIS A 97 -5.85 11.15 2.24
N GLN A 98 -7.06 10.78 1.82
CA GLN A 98 -8.26 11.58 2.03
C GLN A 98 -8.65 11.68 3.50
N GLU A 99 -8.54 10.59 4.26
CA GLU A 99 -8.85 10.59 5.70
C GLU A 99 -7.92 11.49 6.49
N VAL A 100 -6.61 11.37 6.27
CA VAL A 100 -5.61 12.27 6.89
C VAL A 100 -5.90 13.71 6.49
N ARG A 101 -6.08 13.98 5.20
CA ARG A 101 -6.40 15.33 4.72
C ARG A 101 -7.63 15.92 5.40
N ARG A 102 -8.72 15.15 5.51
CA ARG A 102 -9.98 15.59 6.15
C ARG A 102 -9.79 15.85 7.64
N TYR A 103 -9.12 14.95 8.36
CA TYR A 103 -8.87 15.10 9.79
C TYR A 103 -8.09 16.38 10.09
N PHE A 104 -7.00 16.62 9.35
CA PHE A 104 -6.16 17.79 9.58
C PHE A 104 -6.83 19.10 9.15
N ILE A 105 -7.61 19.11 8.07
CA ILE A 105 -8.36 20.31 7.66
C ILE A 105 -9.49 20.65 8.63
N LYS A 106 -10.24 19.65 9.11
CA LYS A 106 -11.45 19.88 9.92
C LYS A 106 -11.19 20.01 11.42
N VAL A 107 -10.23 19.27 11.96
CA VAL A 107 -10.02 19.15 13.40
C VAL A 107 -8.76 19.91 13.83
N VAL A 108 -7.64 19.64 13.17
CA VAL A 108 -6.33 20.12 13.62
C VAL A 108 -6.08 21.57 13.24
N ARG A 109 -6.37 21.95 11.98
CA ARG A 109 -6.15 23.31 11.48
C ARG A 109 -6.92 24.36 12.30
N PRO A 110 -8.22 24.19 12.61
CA PRO A 110 -8.95 25.16 13.41
C PRO A 110 -8.52 25.20 14.88
N ALA A 111 -8.00 24.09 15.43
CA ALA A 111 -7.59 24.01 16.83
C ALA A 111 -6.16 24.50 17.09
N LEU A 112 -5.24 24.33 16.13
CA LEU A 112 -3.83 24.68 16.28
C LEU A 112 -3.49 26.06 15.72
N LEU A 113 -4.09 26.50 14.60
CA LEU A 113 -3.75 27.78 13.98
C LEU A 113 -4.44 29.01 14.61
N THR A 114 -5.41 28.80 15.51
CA THR A 114 -6.01 29.88 16.32
C THR A 114 -5.06 30.39 17.41
N ASN A 115 -4.03 29.62 17.78
CA ASN A 115 -3.08 29.97 18.84
C ASN A 115 -1.84 30.71 18.34
N GLY A 116 -1.91 31.38 17.17
CA GLY A 116 -0.82 32.21 16.64
C GLY A 116 0.40 31.45 16.10
N THR A 117 0.37 30.12 16.07
CA THR A 117 1.44 29.29 15.49
C THR A 117 1.22 29.12 13.99
N THR A 118 2.18 29.56 13.18
CA THR A 118 2.07 29.55 11.71
C THR A 118 2.51 28.23 11.08
N ARG A 119 3.27 27.39 11.81
CA ARG A 119 3.75 26.07 11.36
C ARG A 119 3.79 25.08 12.52
N PHE A 120 3.28 23.87 12.29
CA PHE A 120 3.28 22.76 13.23
C PHE A 120 3.90 21.51 12.60
N VAL A 121 4.85 20.86 13.29
CA VAL A 121 5.43 19.59 12.83
C VAL A 121 4.64 18.44 13.46
N TYR A 122 3.97 17.64 12.63
CA TYR A 122 3.19 16.50 13.10
C TYR A 122 3.95 15.18 12.87
N PRO A 123 4.16 14.37 13.94
CA PRO A 123 4.79 13.07 13.82
C PRO A 123 3.83 12.09 13.14
N ILE A 124 4.21 11.53 11.99
CA ILE A 124 3.41 10.50 11.32
C ILE A 124 3.82 9.12 11.83
N ASP A 125 2.82 8.27 12.06
CA ASP A 125 3.02 6.83 12.12
C ASP A 125 2.75 6.18 10.75
N PRO A 126 3.80 5.75 10.02
CA PRO A 126 3.65 5.08 8.74
C PRO A 126 3.00 3.69 8.82
N VAL A 127 2.82 3.09 10.00
CA VAL A 127 2.17 1.78 10.14
C VAL A 127 0.76 1.81 9.55
N ASN A 128 0.00 2.87 9.84
CA ASN A 128 -1.35 3.03 9.31
C ASN A 128 -1.36 2.94 7.79
N PHE A 129 -0.44 3.62 7.12
CA PHE A 129 -0.33 3.57 5.67
C PHE A 129 -0.13 2.13 5.13
N VAL A 130 0.69 1.33 5.80
CA VAL A 130 0.91 -0.09 5.43
C VAL A 130 -0.39 -0.89 5.57
N TYR A 131 -1.22 -0.63 6.59
CA TYR A 131 -2.50 -1.32 6.74
C TYR A 131 -3.48 -1.03 5.60
N TYR A 132 -3.57 0.21 5.10
CA TYR A 132 -4.43 0.52 3.96
C TYR A 132 -3.95 -0.16 2.68
N ILE A 133 -2.64 -0.22 2.45
CA ILE A 133 -2.07 -0.97 1.31
C ILE A 133 -2.38 -2.46 1.45
N LEU A 134 -2.18 -3.04 2.62
CA LEU A 134 -2.49 -4.46 2.87
C LEU A 134 -3.99 -4.75 2.67
N GLY A 135 -4.87 -3.87 3.15
CA GLY A 135 -6.31 -3.96 2.91
C GLY A 135 -6.65 -3.93 1.42
N GLY A 136 -6.04 -3.00 0.67
CA GLY A 136 -6.17 -2.92 -0.77
C GLY A 136 -5.65 -4.17 -1.50
N LEU A 137 -4.51 -4.72 -1.07
CA LEU A 137 -3.96 -5.95 -1.60
C LEU A 137 -4.91 -7.15 -1.39
N VAL A 138 -5.42 -7.33 -0.17
CA VAL A 138 -6.38 -8.40 0.14
C VAL A 138 -7.66 -8.25 -0.67
N ALA A 139 -8.23 -7.03 -0.74
CA ALA A 139 -9.41 -6.75 -1.54
C ALA A 139 -9.16 -7.04 -3.03
N GLY A 140 -8.04 -6.56 -3.57
CA GLY A 140 -7.64 -6.80 -4.96
C GLY A 140 -7.49 -8.29 -5.28
N CYS A 141 -6.86 -9.07 -4.41
CA CYS A 141 -6.78 -10.52 -4.55
C CYS A 141 -8.16 -11.18 -4.50
N PHE A 142 -9.04 -10.75 -3.58
CA PHE A 142 -10.40 -11.26 -3.47
C PHE A 142 -11.23 -10.98 -4.74
N PHE A 143 -11.26 -9.73 -5.21
CA PHE A 143 -11.99 -9.35 -6.42
C PHE A 143 -11.42 -10.05 -7.66
N SER A 144 -10.09 -10.10 -7.78
CA SER A 144 -9.45 -10.85 -8.85
C SER A 144 -9.83 -12.32 -8.83
N PHE A 145 -9.91 -12.95 -7.65
CA PHE A 145 -10.32 -14.34 -7.52
C PHE A 145 -11.78 -14.51 -7.96
N VAL A 146 -12.70 -13.70 -7.45
CA VAL A 146 -14.13 -13.83 -7.70
C VAL A 146 -14.48 -13.60 -9.18
N LEU A 147 -13.88 -12.58 -9.80
CA LEU A 147 -14.19 -12.16 -11.17
C LEU A 147 -13.55 -13.06 -12.23
N LEU A 148 -12.32 -13.53 -12.00
CA LEU A 148 -11.52 -14.20 -13.03
C LEU A 148 -11.41 -15.71 -12.83
N ARG A 149 -11.94 -16.25 -11.72
CA ARG A 149 -11.95 -17.71 -11.53
C ARG A 149 -12.73 -18.38 -12.65
N LYS A 150 -12.15 -19.44 -13.22
CA LYS A 150 -12.92 -20.34 -14.07
C LYS A 150 -13.92 -21.09 -13.18
N ARG A 151 -15.22 -20.80 -13.36
CA ARG A 151 -16.26 -21.66 -12.79
C ARG A 151 -16.17 -23.00 -13.54
N LYS A 152 -16.17 -24.11 -12.81
CA LYS A 152 -16.47 -25.41 -13.45
C LYS A 152 -17.86 -25.24 -14.05
N ILE A 153 -17.94 -25.15 -15.37
CA ILE A 153 -19.16 -25.43 -16.09
C ILE A 153 -19.31 -26.94 -15.90
N ASN A 154 -20.26 -27.36 -15.07
CA ASN A 154 -20.68 -28.75 -15.07
C ASN A 154 -21.32 -28.97 -16.45
N SER A 155 -20.62 -29.75 -17.27
CA SER A 155 -21.09 -30.52 -18.43
C SER A 155 -22.37 -30.02 -19.10
#